data_AF-A0A357YNN5-F1
#
_entry.id   AF-A0A357YNN5-F1
#
_cell.length_a   1.000
_cell.length_b   1.000
_cell.length_c   1.000
_cell.angle_alpha   90.00
_cell.angle_beta   90.00
_cell.angle_gamma   90.00
#
_symmetry.space_group_name_H-M   'P 1'
#
loop_
_entity.id
_entity.type
_entity.pdbx_description
1 polymer ?
#
loop_
_entity_poly.entity_id
_entity_poly.type
_entity_poly.pdbx_seq_one_letter_code
_entity_poly.pdbx_strand_id
1 'polypeptide(L)'
;MERISIFFIKCTVYRSNERGIFKCFDKSGLTSIYQSNNWIKSAQRVSLIFLLTFLILLLPFAKTLGQVYSVAETPWPEEYGNHRAVLDIPKGGDAVYIDLLWRRHDKVPGNKRFLVIEAETGDTIPYIYRLEVNNERCKIVAGPVKNSGLYYFYYLPSNAVKGKNGARGYAPIETAPNNQWITTHKLDQGVPNNRHIDKATIKEIQSRTEFDSFYPMEVIATQAEEEIFLSRYKSDYLVFTEDRTLPIRMLDALPLRWVQKPLDNEFIGKAKKNEYYA
;
A
#
# COMPACT_ATOMS: atom_id res chain seq x y z
N MET A 1 -31.69 -16.65 52.88
CA MET A 1 -31.22 -15.36 52.35
C MET A 1 -29.72 -15.47 52.17
N GLU A 2 -29.24 -15.13 50.97
CA GLU A 2 -27.92 -15.45 50.41
C GLU A 2 -26.71 -15.17 51.32
N ARG A 3 -25.66 -16.01 51.19
CA ARG A 3 -24.27 -15.55 50.93
C ARG A 3 -23.29 -16.74 50.79
N ILE A 4 -22.58 -16.71 49.66
CA ILE A 4 -21.16 -17.02 49.40
C ILE A 4 -20.45 -17.93 50.42
N SER A 5 -19.90 -19.06 49.97
CA SER A 5 -18.84 -19.79 50.66
C SER A 5 -17.70 -20.12 49.71
N ILE A 6 -16.58 -19.44 49.94
CA ILE A 6 -15.27 -19.67 49.35
C ILE A 6 -14.71 -20.97 49.94
N PHE A 7 -14.32 -21.93 49.10
CA PHE A 7 -13.58 -23.11 49.57
C PHE A 7 -12.10 -22.99 49.18
N PHE A 8 -11.27 -22.74 50.20
CA PHE A 8 -9.83 -22.94 50.18
C PHE A 8 -9.53 -24.43 50.07
N ILE A 9 -8.80 -24.85 49.03
CA ILE A 9 -8.15 -26.16 49.04
C ILE A 9 -6.80 -25.99 49.74
N LYS A 10 -6.76 -26.46 50.99
CA LYS A 10 -5.54 -26.69 51.78
C LYS A 10 -4.63 -27.63 50.99
N CYS A 11 -3.47 -27.13 50.57
CA CYS A 11 -2.38 -27.98 50.08
C CYS A 11 -1.59 -28.45 51.31
N THR A 12 -1.75 -29.71 51.71
CA THR A 12 -0.92 -30.32 52.76
C THR A 12 0.07 -31.26 52.08
N VAL A 13 1.33 -30.81 52.01
CA VAL A 13 2.44 -31.65 51.56
C VAL A 13 2.72 -32.68 52.64
N TYR A 14 2.51 -33.96 52.34
CA TYR A 14 3.05 -35.05 53.13
C TYR A 14 4.16 -35.74 52.34
N ARG A 15 5.36 -35.70 52.90
CA ARG A 15 6.56 -36.40 52.42
C ARG A 15 6.66 -37.67 53.24
N SER A 16 6.58 -38.85 52.63
CA SER A 16 7.12 -40.06 53.24
C SER A 16 7.87 -40.91 52.22
N ASN A 17 9.07 -41.28 52.64
CA ASN A 17 9.96 -42.23 52.01
C ASN A 17 9.32 -43.63 51.92
N GLU A 18 9.83 -44.41 50.98
CA GLU A 18 9.68 -45.86 50.82
C GLU A 18 8.40 -46.40 50.14
N ARG A 19 8.66 -47.02 48.98
CA ARG A 19 7.95 -48.13 48.31
C ARG A 19 6.58 -48.51 48.90
N GLY A 20 5.50 -48.16 48.22
CA GLY A 20 4.16 -48.64 48.57
C GLY A 20 3.13 -48.35 47.49
N ILE A 21 2.62 -49.41 46.86
CA ILE A 21 1.62 -49.42 45.80
C ILE A 21 0.28 -48.89 46.33
N PHE A 22 -0.30 -47.86 45.70
CA PHE A 22 -1.70 -47.49 45.92
C PHE A 22 -2.59 -48.27 44.94
N LYS A 23 -3.31 -49.28 45.45
CA LYS A 23 -4.39 -49.98 44.75
C LYS A 23 -5.71 -49.25 45.01
N CYS A 24 -6.30 -48.65 43.98
CA CYS A 24 -7.73 -48.36 43.95
C CYS A 24 -8.45 -49.55 43.29
N PHE A 25 -9.36 -50.18 44.01
CA PHE A 25 -10.28 -51.18 43.45
C PHE A 25 -11.50 -50.46 42.89
N ASP A 26 -11.72 -50.60 41.58
CA ASP A 26 -13.01 -50.32 40.96
C ASP A 26 -13.57 -51.61 40.35
N LYS A 27 -14.87 -51.83 40.54
CA LYS A 27 -15.62 -53.02 40.17
C LYS A 27 -15.99 -52.97 38.68
N SER A 28 -14.99 -53.11 37.81
CA SER A 28 -15.17 -53.58 36.43
C SER A 28 -13.79 -53.78 35.83
N GLY A 29 -13.39 -55.05 35.62
CA GLY A 29 -12.05 -55.44 35.21
C GLY A 29 -11.67 -55.03 33.79
N LEU A 30 -11.28 -53.77 33.60
CA LEU A 30 -10.55 -53.29 32.42
C LEU A 30 -9.41 -52.38 32.87
N THR A 31 -8.19 -52.88 32.75
CA THR A 31 -6.95 -52.13 32.98
C THR A 31 -6.72 -51.13 31.84
N SER A 32 -6.91 -49.84 32.10
CA SER A 32 -6.38 -48.78 31.23
C SER A 32 -4.97 -48.41 31.69
N ILE A 33 -3.98 -48.71 30.85
CA ILE A 33 -2.58 -48.36 31.06
C ILE A 33 -2.45 -46.85 30.81
N TYR A 34 -2.38 -46.05 31.88
CA TYR A 34 -2.07 -44.63 31.77
C TYR A 34 -0.55 -44.45 31.63
N GLN A 35 -0.04 -44.67 30.41
CA GLN A 35 1.30 -44.20 30.04
C GLN A 35 1.27 -42.67 29.95
N SER A 36 2.13 -42.01 30.71
CA SER A 36 2.29 -40.56 30.65
C SER A 36 2.82 -40.18 29.27
N ASN A 37 1.93 -39.73 28.40
CA ASN A 37 2.21 -39.30 27.03
C ASN A 37 2.93 -37.93 26.99
N ASN A 38 3.99 -37.77 27.80
CA ASN A 38 4.90 -36.64 27.70
C ASN A 38 5.57 -36.61 26.32
N TRP A 39 5.81 -37.76 25.69
CA TRP A 39 6.33 -37.83 24.33
C TRP A 39 5.35 -37.27 23.28
N ILE A 40 4.05 -37.54 23.41
CA ILE A 40 3.04 -37.04 22.46
C ILE A 40 2.81 -35.54 22.65
N LYS A 41 2.78 -35.03 23.88
CA LYS A 41 2.68 -33.59 24.16
C LYS A 41 3.94 -32.82 23.71
N SER A 42 5.12 -33.41 23.87
CA SER A 42 6.38 -32.86 23.36
C SER A 42 6.45 -32.89 21.84
N ALA A 43 6.04 -33.99 21.20
CA ALA A 43 5.98 -34.11 19.75
C ALA A 43 4.97 -33.12 19.12
N GLN A 44 3.80 -32.92 19.76
CA GLN A 44 2.82 -31.91 19.34
C GLN A 44 3.36 -30.49 19.49
N ARG A 45 4.09 -30.17 20.58
CA ARG A 45 4.71 -28.84 20.76
C ARG A 45 5.83 -28.59 19.74
N VAL A 46 6.68 -29.58 19.48
CA VAL A 46 7.74 -29.48 18.46
C VAL A 46 7.14 -29.36 17.06
N SER A 47 6.09 -30.11 16.76
CA SER A 47 5.37 -30.04 15.48
C SER A 47 4.67 -28.69 15.28
N LEU A 48 4.05 -28.12 16.32
CA LEU A 48 3.43 -26.80 16.26
C LEU A 48 4.47 -25.68 16.06
N ILE A 49 5.63 -25.78 16.73
CA ILE A 49 6.75 -24.84 16.56
C ILE A 49 7.33 -24.96 15.15
N PHE A 50 7.53 -26.18 14.63
CA PHE A 50 7.97 -26.40 13.24
C PHE A 50 6.95 -25.89 12.22
N LEU A 51 5.66 -26.04 12.48
CA LEU A 51 4.60 -25.52 11.60
C LEU A 51 4.56 -23.98 11.62
N LEU A 52 4.74 -23.35 12.79
CA LEU A 52 4.82 -21.90 12.96
C LEU A 52 6.09 -21.30 12.34
N THR A 53 7.25 -21.95 12.48
CA THR A 53 8.49 -21.49 11.83
C THR A 53 8.44 -21.68 10.31
N PHE A 54 7.82 -22.77 9.82
CA PHE A 54 7.60 -22.98 8.39
C PHE A 54 6.59 -21.99 7.79
N LEU A 55 5.56 -21.58 8.54
CA LEU A 55 4.60 -20.56 8.13
C LEU A 55 5.22 -19.15 8.04
N ILE A 56 6.20 -18.85 8.90
CA ILE A 56 6.95 -17.57 8.85
C ILE A 56 7.96 -17.56 7.68
N LEU A 57 8.53 -18.72 7.33
CA LEU A 57 9.43 -18.89 6.18
C LEU A 57 8.72 -18.87 4.81
N LEU A 58 7.39 -19.07 4.79
CA LEU A 58 6.55 -19.02 3.60
C LEU A 58 5.89 -17.64 3.37
N LEU A 59 6.15 -16.65 4.21
CA LEU A 59 5.82 -15.27 3.83
C LEU A 59 6.76 -14.88 2.69
N PRO A 60 6.28 -14.72 1.43
CA PRO A 60 7.08 -13.96 0.50
C PRO A 60 7.24 -12.58 1.14
N PHE A 61 8.46 -12.25 1.56
CA PHE A 61 8.91 -10.87 1.54
C PHE A 61 8.92 -10.51 0.05
N ALA A 62 7.73 -10.26 -0.51
CA ALA A 62 7.59 -9.46 -1.69
C ALA A 62 8.17 -8.12 -1.24
N LYS A 63 9.46 -7.91 -1.50
CA LYS A 63 9.99 -6.57 -1.60
C LYS A 63 9.12 -5.93 -2.65
N THR A 64 8.13 -5.14 -2.22
CA THR A 64 7.50 -4.15 -3.06
C THR A 64 8.65 -3.33 -3.59
N LEU A 65 9.05 -3.57 -4.84
CA LEU A 65 9.93 -2.66 -5.56
C LEU A 65 9.27 -1.29 -5.39
N GLY A 66 9.96 -0.39 -4.69
CA GLY A 66 9.43 0.93 -4.41
C GLY A 66 8.99 1.58 -5.71
N GLN A 67 7.88 2.32 -5.66
CA GLN A 67 7.43 3.13 -6.79
C GLN A 67 8.60 4.01 -7.25
N VAL A 68 9.01 3.86 -8.51
CA VAL A 68 10.07 4.68 -9.10
C VAL A 68 9.49 6.04 -9.48
N TYR A 69 10.19 7.11 -9.11
CA TYR A 69 9.90 8.48 -9.49
C TYR A 69 11.07 9.05 -10.29
N SER A 70 10.78 9.74 -11.39
CA SER A 70 11.81 10.34 -12.25
C SER A 70 11.30 11.61 -12.93
N VAL A 71 12.21 12.38 -13.51
CA VAL A 71 11.88 13.48 -14.42
C VAL A 71 11.94 12.94 -15.83
N ALA A 72 10.93 13.24 -16.67
CA ALA A 72 10.97 12.80 -18.06
C ALA A 72 12.15 13.43 -18.82
N GLU A 73 12.76 12.63 -19.70
CA GLU A 73 13.87 13.07 -20.55
C GLU A 73 13.46 14.21 -21.48
N THR A 74 12.26 14.13 -22.05
CA THR A 74 11.66 15.19 -22.86
C THR A 74 10.32 15.61 -22.25
N PRO A 75 10.15 16.90 -21.90
CA PRO A 75 8.87 17.42 -21.43
C PRO A 75 7.77 17.25 -22.49
N TRP A 76 6.62 16.72 -22.09
CA TRP A 76 5.45 16.60 -22.96
C TRP A 76 4.64 17.91 -23.01
N PRO A 77 3.61 18.02 -23.87
CA PRO A 77 2.76 19.21 -23.93
C PRO A 77 2.03 19.53 -22.60
N GLU A 78 1.99 20.80 -22.18
CA GLU A 78 1.47 21.21 -20.85
C GLU A 78 -0.02 20.86 -20.64
N GLU A 79 -0.78 20.65 -21.70
CA GLU A 79 -2.19 20.23 -21.65
C GLU A 79 -2.36 18.85 -21.00
N TYR A 80 -1.37 17.96 -21.10
CA TYR A 80 -1.41 16.66 -20.42
C TYR A 80 -1.07 16.77 -18.93
N GLY A 81 -0.74 17.98 -18.46
CA GLY A 81 -0.45 18.26 -17.06
C GLY A 81 1.01 18.03 -16.71
N ASN A 82 1.30 17.99 -15.41
CA ASN A 82 2.68 17.97 -14.92
C ASN A 82 3.17 16.58 -14.51
N HIS A 83 2.28 15.58 -14.49
CA HIS A 83 2.61 14.23 -14.04
C HIS A 83 1.96 13.14 -14.88
N ARG A 84 2.67 12.02 -15.04
CA ARG A 84 2.17 10.79 -15.67
C ARG A 84 2.71 9.54 -14.99
N ALA A 85 2.00 8.42 -15.14
CA ALA A 85 2.57 7.10 -14.90
C ALA A 85 2.94 6.46 -16.24
N VAL A 86 4.10 5.81 -16.30
CA VAL A 86 4.53 5.00 -17.44
C VAL A 86 4.04 3.57 -17.21
N LEU A 87 3.20 3.09 -18.12
CA LEU A 87 2.59 1.78 -18.09
C LEU A 87 3.25 0.89 -19.14
N ASP A 88 3.41 -0.37 -18.81
CA ASP A 88 3.77 -1.43 -19.75
C ASP A 88 2.57 -2.40 -19.85
N ILE A 89 1.96 -2.43 -21.03
CA ILE A 89 0.80 -3.27 -21.32
C ILE A 89 1.26 -4.46 -22.18
N PRO A 90 1.21 -5.69 -21.66
CA PRO A 90 1.87 -6.84 -22.30
C PRO A 90 1.20 -7.30 -23.59
N LYS A 91 -0.09 -7.01 -23.78
CA LYS A 91 -0.86 -7.37 -24.98
C LYS A 91 -2.05 -6.43 -25.16
N GLY A 92 -2.44 -6.23 -26.42
CA GLY A 92 -3.71 -5.59 -26.76
C GLY A 92 -4.91 -6.43 -26.30
N GLY A 93 -6.07 -5.78 -26.19
CA GLY A 93 -7.32 -6.38 -25.74
C GLY A 93 -8.41 -5.33 -25.51
N ASP A 94 -9.63 -5.81 -25.23
CA ASP A 94 -10.79 -4.92 -25.06
C ASP A 94 -10.70 -4.04 -23.80
N ALA A 95 -9.92 -4.48 -22.81
CA ALA A 95 -9.68 -3.76 -21.58
C ALA A 95 -8.37 -4.14 -20.90
N VAL A 96 -7.81 -3.19 -20.15
CA VAL A 96 -6.66 -3.35 -19.27
C VAL A 96 -6.97 -2.78 -17.89
N TYR A 97 -6.54 -3.48 -16.85
CA TYR A 97 -6.63 -3.02 -15.46
C TYR A 97 -5.36 -2.26 -15.06
N ILE A 98 -5.52 -1.05 -14.55
CA ILE A 98 -4.44 -0.19 -14.08
C ILE A 98 -4.64 0.04 -12.57
N ASP A 99 -3.60 -0.24 -11.80
CA ASP A 99 -3.60 -0.14 -10.33
C ASP A 99 -2.34 0.61 -9.88
N LEU A 100 -2.51 1.92 -9.67
CA LEU A 100 -1.43 2.87 -9.46
C LEU A 100 -1.43 3.37 -8.02
N LEU A 101 -0.35 3.14 -7.29
CA LEU A 101 -0.08 3.76 -5.98
C LEU A 101 0.56 5.14 -6.19
N TRP A 102 -0.26 6.16 -6.46
CA TRP A 102 0.21 7.51 -6.88
C TRP A 102 0.50 8.50 -5.76
N ARG A 103 -0.04 8.31 -4.54
CA ARG A 103 0.22 9.12 -3.34
C ARG A 103 0.08 10.64 -3.53
N ARG A 104 -1.15 11.09 -3.75
CA ARG A 104 -1.51 12.50 -3.95
C ARG A 104 -2.15 13.11 -2.70
N HIS A 105 -1.88 14.39 -2.45
CA HIS A 105 -2.45 15.13 -1.31
C HIS A 105 -3.68 15.99 -1.67
N ASP A 106 -4.06 16.10 -2.94
CA ASP A 106 -5.17 16.98 -3.32
C ASP A 106 -6.54 16.49 -2.80
N LYS A 107 -7.44 17.43 -2.49
CA LYS A 107 -8.70 17.16 -1.77
C LYS A 107 -9.64 16.16 -2.46
N VAL A 108 -9.72 16.18 -3.80
CA VAL A 108 -10.67 15.36 -4.57
C VAL A 108 -10.01 14.88 -5.86
N PRO A 109 -9.09 13.88 -5.78
CA PRO A 109 -8.37 13.40 -6.96
C PRO A 109 -9.30 12.77 -8.00
N GLY A 110 -10.44 12.22 -7.55
CA GLY A 110 -11.50 11.66 -8.38
C GLY A 110 -12.24 12.65 -9.29
N ASN A 111 -12.03 13.97 -9.14
CA ASN A 111 -12.65 14.97 -10.03
C ASN A 111 -11.72 15.45 -11.14
N LYS A 112 -10.47 14.97 -11.18
CA LYS A 112 -9.52 15.32 -12.24
C LYS A 112 -9.70 14.39 -13.43
N ARG A 113 -9.57 14.90 -14.65
CA ARG A 113 -9.58 14.09 -15.87
C ARG A 113 -8.41 13.11 -15.93
N PHE A 114 -8.66 11.96 -16.54
CA PHE A 114 -7.66 10.97 -16.89
C PHE A 114 -7.49 10.85 -18.40
N LEU A 115 -6.26 10.59 -18.83
CA LEU A 115 -5.93 10.25 -20.22
C LEU A 115 -4.96 9.06 -20.20
N VAL A 116 -5.23 8.05 -21.02
CA VAL A 116 -4.27 6.97 -21.28
C VAL A 116 -3.90 7.02 -22.75
N ILE A 117 -2.62 7.23 -23.05
CA ILE A 117 -2.13 7.50 -24.40
C ILE A 117 -1.06 6.46 -24.77
N GLU A 118 -1.19 5.82 -25.93
CA GLU A 118 -0.17 4.91 -26.47
C GLU A 118 1.10 5.71 -26.79
N ALA A 119 2.25 5.24 -26.30
CA ALA A 119 3.50 6.00 -26.39
C ALA A 119 4.04 6.13 -27.82
N GLU A 120 3.82 5.10 -28.67
CA GLU A 120 4.35 5.05 -30.04
C GLU A 120 3.49 5.85 -31.02
N THR A 121 2.17 5.70 -30.96
CA THR A 121 1.24 6.30 -31.92
C THR A 121 0.68 7.64 -31.45
N GLY A 122 0.63 7.89 -30.14
CA GLY A 122 -0.10 9.01 -29.56
C GLY A 122 -1.61 8.80 -29.48
N ASP A 123 -2.11 7.61 -29.82
CA ASP A 123 -3.54 7.31 -29.74
C ASP A 123 -4.03 7.35 -28.29
N THR A 124 -5.12 8.08 -28.06
CA THR A 124 -5.77 8.12 -26.74
C THR A 124 -6.79 7.00 -26.61
N ILE A 125 -6.71 6.22 -25.54
CA ILE A 125 -7.69 5.20 -25.19
C ILE A 125 -9.03 5.88 -24.86
N PRO A 126 -10.15 5.49 -25.52
CA PRO A 126 -11.40 6.23 -25.43
C PRO A 126 -12.20 5.94 -24.15
N TYR A 127 -12.07 4.76 -23.55
CA TYR A 127 -12.84 4.38 -22.35
C TYR A 127 -11.94 4.29 -21.13
N ILE A 128 -12.37 4.97 -20.07
CA ILE A 128 -11.79 4.89 -18.74
C ILE A 128 -12.93 4.71 -17.74
N TYR A 129 -12.93 3.60 -17.03
CA TYR A 129 -13.84 3.33 -15.92
C TYR A 129 -13.08 3.40 -14.61
N ARG A 130 -13.56 4.25 -13.69
CA ARG A 130 -12.94 4.46 -12.37
C ARG A 130 -13.50 3.46 -11.37
N LEU A 131 -12.65 2.56 -10.88
CA LEU A 131 -13.03 1.58 -9.85
C LEU A 131 -12.86 2.15 -8.45
N GLU A 132 -11.70 2.76 -8.20
CA GLU A 132 -11.33 3.35 -6.93
C GLU A 132 -10.37 4.50 -7.20
N VAL A 133 -10.69 5.70 -6.72
CA VAL A 133 -9.80 6.85 -6.85
C VAL A 133 -9.78 7.60 -5.54
N ASN A 134 -8.67 7.48 -4.81
CA ASN A 134 -8.43 8.19 -3.56
C ASN A 134 -7.00 8.76 -3.56
N ASN A 135 -6.61 9.38 -2.45
CA ASN A 135 -5.30 10.01 -2.30
C ASN A 135 -4.14 9.03 -2.48
N GLU A 136 -4.24 7.81 -1.95
CA GLU A 136 -3.14 6.84 -2.01
C GLU A 136 -3.05 6.11 -3.34
N ARG A 137 -4.20 5.75 -3.92
CA ARG A 137 -4.30 4.79 -5.01
C ARG A 137 -5.36 5.17 -6.04
N CYS A 138 -5.07 4.83 -7.30
CA CYS A 138 -5.97 4.96 -8.44
C CYS A 138 -6.07 3.61 -9.15
N LYS A 139 -7.28 3.03 -9.13
CA LYS A 139 -7.66 1.81 -9.83
C LYS A 139 -8.65 2.15 -10.92
N ILE A 140 -8.28 1.87 -12.16
CA ILE A 140 -9.13 2.09 -13.33
C ILE A 140 -9.08 0.89 -14.26
N VAL A 141 -10.09 0.78 -15.12
CA VAL A 141 -10.06 -0.08 -16.31
C VAL A 141 -10.11 0.81 -17.54
N ALA A 142 -9.18 0.64 -18.46
CA ALA A 142 -9.12 1.41 -19.69
C ALA A 142 -9.23 0.51 -20.92
N GLY A 143 -9.80 1.00 -22.01
CA GLY A 143 -9.83 0.25 -23.27
C GLY A 143 -10.60 0.93 -24.41
N PRO A 144 -10.68 0.29 -25.58
CA PRO A 144 -9.86 -0.85 -25.98
C PRO A 144 -8.39 -0.47 -26.15
N VAL A 145 -7.50 -1.45 -25.96
CA VAL A 145 -6.04 -1.34 -26.17
C VAL A 145 -5.69 -2.05 -27.47
N LYS A 146 -5.23 -1.31 -28.48
CA LYS A 146 -4.93 -1.89 -29.80
C LYS A 146 -3.66 -2.73 -29.78
N ASN A 147 -2.57 -2.17 -29.24
CA ASN A 147 -1.25 -2.78 -29.28
C ASN A 147 -0.67 -3.01 -27.87
N SER A 148 0.17 -4.03 -27.73
CA SER A 148 1.09 -4.12 -26.58
C SER A 148 2.10 -2.98 -26.61
N GLY A 149 2.63 -2.61 -25.45
CA GLY A 149 3.77 -1.71 -25.35
C GLY A 149 3.60 -0.67 -24.25
N LEU A 150 4.30 0.45 -24.42
CA LEU A 150 4.29 1.54 -23.45
C LEU A 150 3.09 2.45 -23.64
N TYR A 151 2.47 2.82 -22.52
CA TYR A 151 1.39 3.79 -22.45
C TYR A 151 1.68 4.82 -21.37
N TYR A 152 1.18 6.03 -21.55
CA TYR A 152 1.26 7.11 -20.58
C TYR A 152 -0.11 7.37 -19.97
N PHE A 153 -0.21 7.21 -18.65
CA PHE A 153 -1.40 7.58 -17.89
C PHE A 153 -1.21 8.95 -17.25
N TYR A 154 -1.86 9.97 -17.82
CA TYR A 154 -1.89 11.34 -17.31
C TYR A 154 -3.09 11.53 -16.38
N TYR A 155 -2.85 12.16 -15.22
CA TYR A 155 -3.85 12.27 -14.16
C TYR A 155 -4.02 13.68 -13.56
N LEU A 156 -3.39 14.68 -14.18
CA LEU A 156 -3.52 16.10 -13.86
C LEU A 156 -3.56 17.00 -15.13
N PRO A 157 -4.22 16.60 -16.23
CA PRO A 157 -4.26 17.41 -17.44
C PRO A 157 -4.90 18.78 -17.18
N SER A 158 -4.36 19.81 -17.84
CA SER A 158 -4.75 21.20 -17.66
C SER A 158 -5.73 21.64 -18.75
N ASN A 159 -6.59 22.61 -18.43
CA ASN A 159 -7.40 23.27 -19.43
C ASN A 159 -6.50 24.14 -20.33
N ALA A 160 -6.75 24.09 -21.63
CA ALA A 160 -6.09 24.98 -22.60
C ALA A 160 -6.42 26.48 -22.35
N VAL A 161 -7.55 26.78 -21.70
CA VAL A 161 -8.01 28.16 -21.46
C VAL A 161 -7.50 28.68 -20.12
N LYS A 162 -6.72 29.76 -20.16
CA LYS A 162 -6.36 30.55 -18.96
C LYS A 162 -7.62 31.23 -18.41
N GLY A 163 -7.91 31.04 -17.12
CA GLY A 163 -8.95 31.82 -16.44
C GLY A 163 -8.61 33.31 -16.37
N LYS A 164 -9.56 34.13 -15.90
CA LYS A 164 -9.40 35.61 -15.78
C LYS A 164 -8.15 36.07 -15.01
N ASN A 165 -7.61 35.23 -14.12
CA ASN A 165 -6.42 35.52 -13.31
C ASN A 165 -5.15 34.80 -13.83
N GLY A 166 -5.14 34.31 -15.07
CA GLY A 166 -4.01 33.59 -15.66
C GLY A 166 -3.84 32.13 -15.18
N ALA A 167 -4.57 31.70 -14.15
CA ALA A 167 -4.55 30.32 -13.68
C ALA A 167 -5.25 29.38 -14.67
N ARG A 168 -4.58 28.29 -15.06
CA ARG A 168 -5.20 27.17 -15.79
C ARG A 168 -5.86 26.25 -14.77
N GLY A 169 -7.16 26.01 -14.91
CA GLY A 169 -7.85 24.97 -14.15
C GLY A 169 -7.49 23.57 -14.67
N TYR A 170 -7.82 22.52 -13.91
CA TYR A 170 -7.72 21.15 -14.41
C TYR A 170 -8.84 20.82 -15.39
N ALA A 171 -8.56 19.92 -16.34
CA ALA A 171 -9.55 19.44 -17.28
C ALA A 171 -10.70 18.71 -16.57
N PRO A 172 -11.96 18.89 -17.04
CA PRO A 172 -13.11 18.20 -16.49
C PRO A 172 -13.00 16.70 -16.78
N ILE A 173 -13.61 15.90 -15.91
CA ILE A 173 -13.67 14.44 -16.00
C ILE A 173 -13.99 13.96 -17.43
N GLU A 174 -13.34 12.87 -17.84
CA GLU A 174 -13.58 12.22 -19.12
C GLU A 174 -15.01 11.68 -19.23
N THR A 175 -15.47 11.52 -20.47
CA THR A 175 -16.75 10.88 -20.76
C THR A 175 -16.73 9.44 -20.27
N ALA A 176 -17.77 9.04 -19.54
CA ALA A 176 -17.91 7.67 -19.06
C ALA A 176 -18.04 6.68 -20.25
N PRO A 177 -17.53 5.45 -20.11
CA PRO A 177 -17.74 4.39 -21.10
C PRO A 177 -19.23 4.06 -21.25
N ASN A 178 -19.59 3.50 -22.40
CA ASN A 178 -20.97 3.06 -22.61
C ASN A 178 -21.33 1.86 -21.69
N ASN A 179 -22.61 1.72 -21.37
CA ASN A 179 -23.11 0.68 -20.46
C ASN A 179 -22.85 -0.75 -20.97
N GLN A 180 -22.80 -0.95 -22.30
CA GLN A 180 -22.53 -2.25 -22.90
C GLN A 180 -21.10 -2.71 -22.58
N TRP A 181 -20.11 -1.83 -22.71
CA TRP A 181 -18.72 -2.12 -22.38
C TRP A 181 -18.55 -2.40 -20.88
N ILE A 182 -19.16 -1.58 -20.02
CA ILE A 182 -19.17 -1.78 -18.56
C ILE A 182 -19.72 -3.17 -18.19
N THR A 183 -20.88 -3.54 -18.77
CA THR A 183 -21.56 -4.82 -18.52
C THR A 183 -20.75 -6.01 -19.04
N THR A 184 -20.17 -5.88 -20.24
CA THR A 184 -19.36 -6.94 -20.87
C THR A 184 -18.17 -7.32 -19.99
N HIS A 185 -17.61 -6.34 -19.28
CA HIS A 185 -16.44 -6.50 -18.42
C HIS A 185 -16.77 -6.62 -16.93
N LYS A 186 -18.06 -6.56 -16.56
CA LYS A 186 -18.58 -6.68 -15.19
C LYS A 186 -17.96 -5.66 -14.22
N LEU A 187 -17.72 -4.43 -14.70
CA LEU A 187 -16.97 -3.41 -13.93
C LEU A 187 -17.79 -2.80 -12.79
N ASP A 188 -19.12 -2.97 -12.83
CA ASP A 188 -20.06 -2.66 -11.76
C ASP A 188 -19.87 -3.53 -10.52
N GLN A 189 -19.19 -4.67 -10.66
CA GLN A 189 -18.92 -5.63 -9.56
C GLN A 189 -17.64 -5.30 -8.79
N GLY A 190 -16.94 -4.21 -9.13
CA GLY A 190 -15.71 -3.76 -8.48
C GLY A 190 -14.44 -4.25 -9.18
N VAL A 191 -13.36 -4.44 -8.39
CA VAL A 191 -12.04 -4.77 -8.93
C VAL A 191 -12.08 -6.06 -9.77
N PRO A 192 -11.59 -6.05 -11.01
CA PRO A 192 -11.56 -7.23 -11.86
C PRO A 192 -10.75 -8.36 -11.24
N ASN A 193 -11.43 -9.45 -10.86
CA ASN A 193 -10.82 -10.74 -10.54
C ASN A 193 -10.90 -11.72 -11.73
N ASN A 194 -11.30 -11.22 -12.90
CA ASN A 194 -11.47 -12.06 -14.09
C ASN A 194 -10.11 -12.34 -14.75
N ARG A 195 -9.97 -13.52 -15.38
CA ARG A 195 -8.74 -13.89 -16.12
C ARG A 195 -8.64 -13.23 -17.50
N HIS A 196 -9.58 -12.37 -17.87
CA HIS A 196 -9.72 -11.83 -19.22
C HIS A 196 -9.25 -10.38 -19.36
N ILE A 197 -9.13 -9.64 -18.25
CA ILE A 197 -8.60 -8.28 -18.19
C ILE A 197 -7.19 -8.37 -17.62
N ASP A 198 -6.20 -8.12 -18.46
CA ASP A 198 -4.81 -8.12 -18.03
C ASP A 198 -4.48 -6.88 -17.23
N LYS A 199 -3.53 -7.02 -16.31
CA LYS A 199 -3.04 -5.93 -15.49
C LYS A 199 -1.84 -5.26 -16.16
N ALA A 200 -1.90 -3.94 -16.30
CA ALA A 200 -0.76 -3.14 -16.72
C ALA A 200 0.32 -3.13 -15.62
N THR A 201 1.58 -3.15 -16.02
CA THR A 201 2.71 -2.96 -15.11
C THR A 201 3.03 -1.48 -14.98
N ILE A 202 3.08 -0.94 -13.76
CA ILE A 202 3.54 0.42 -13.52
C ILE A 202 5.08 0.42 -13.52
N LYS A 203 5.69 1.10 -14.49
CA LYS A 203 7.15 1.19 -14.60
C LYS A 203 7.70 2.28 -13.69
N GLU A 204 7.10 3.46 -13.74
CA GLU A 204 7.50 4.64 -12.96
C GLU A 204 6.42 5.72 -13.00
N ILE A 205 6.54 6.70 -12.11
CA ILE A 205 5.80 7.96 -12.14
C ILE A 205 6.78 9.05 -12.53
N GLN A 206 6.44 9.80 -13.58
CA GLN A 206 7.27 10.88 -14.10
C GLN A 206 6.65 12.23 -13.79
N SER A 207 7.48 13.18 -13.40
CA SER A 207 7.17 14.61 -13.52
C SER A 207 7.63 15.15 -14.87
N ARG A 208 6.97 16.21 -15.33
CA ARG A 208 7.27 16.85 -16.62
C ARG A 208 8.63 17.54 -16.61
N THR A 209 8.96 18.20 -15.51
CA THR A 209 10.26 18.84 -15.24
C THR A 209 10.67 18.62 -13.78
N GLU A 210 11.89 18.98 -13.42
CA GLU A 210 12.34 18.96 -12.02
C GLU A 210 11.52 19.90 -11.13
N PHE A 211 11.18 21.10 -11.65
CA PHE A 211 10.33 22.06 -10.95
C PHE A 211 8.94 21.50 -10.63
N ASP A 212 8.40 20.72 -11.56
CA ASP A 212 7.08 20.09 -11.45
C ASP A 212 7.05 18.91 -10.47
N SER A 213 8.20 18.37 -10.05
CA SER A 213 8.26 17.14 -9.26
C SER A 213 7.57 17.28 -7.90
N PHE A 214 6.62 16.39 -7.64
CA PHE A 214 6.11 16.14 -6.28
C PHE A 214 7.10 15.36 -5.41
N TYR A 215 7.97 14.54 -6.02
CA TYR A 215 8.89 13.72 -5.25
C TYR A 215 10.09 14.54 -4.75
N PRO A 216 10.52 14.39 -3.47
CA PRO A 216 9.96 13.48 -2.46
C PRO A 216 8.99 14.14 -1.47
N MET A 217 8.80 15.47 -1.51
CA MET A 217 8.18 16.23 -0.41
C MET A 217 6.67 16.49 -0.55
N GLU A 218 6.07 16.17 -1.70
CA GLU A 218 4.61 16.22 -1.96
C GLU A 218 4.03 14.83 -2.28
N VAL A 219 4.73 13.77 -1.88
CA VAL A 219 4.27 12.37 -2.00
C VAL A 219 3.82 11.90 -0.62
N ILE A 220 2.53 11.60 -0.45
CA ILE A 220 1.99 11.22 0.87
C ILE A 220 2.43 9.83 1.32
N ALA A 221 2.64 9.66 2.62
CA ALA A 221 2.59 8.37 3.27
C ALA A 221 1.18 7.77 3.13
N THR A 222 1.07 6.43 3.06
CA THR A 222 -0.24 5.80 3.20
C THR A 222 -0.66 5.79 4.66
N GLN A 223 -1.96 5.72 4.93
CA GLN A 223 -2.52 5.54 6.26
C GLN A 223 -1.85 4.36 6.98
N ALA A 224 -1.64 3.23 6.28
CA ALA A 224 -0.95 2.08 6.87
C ALA A 224 0.51 2.40 7.25
N GLU A 225 1.24 3.14 6.42
CA GLU A 225 2.61 3.55 6.73
C GLU A 225 2.66 4.54 7.90
N GLU A 226 1.72 5.50 7.95
CA GLU A 226 1.57 6.43 9.07
C GLU A 226 1.24 5.68 10.36
N GLU A 227 0.29 4.74 10.36
CA GLU A 227 -0.05 3.93 11.52
C GLU A 227 1.15 3.12 12.02
N ILE A 228 1.91 2.49 11.12
CA ILE A 228 3.13 1.77 11.48
C ILE A 228 4.19 2.72 12.03
N PHE A 229 4.33 3.93 11.47
CA PHE A 229 5.29 4.93 11.95
C PHE A 229 4.92 5.47 13.34
N LEU A 230 3.67 5.91 13.52
CA LEU A 230 3.12 6.40 14.78
C LEU A 230 2.99 5.30 15.83
N SER A 231 3.00 4.01 15.45
CA SER A 231 3.11 2.91 16.42
C SER A 231 4.46 2.89 17.12
N ARG A 232 5.52 3.38 16.47
CA ARG A 232 6.90 3.41 16.97
C ARG A 232 7.20 4.67 17.78
N TYR A 233 6.62 5.80 17.40
CA TYR A 233 6.87 7.09 18.03
C TYR A 233 5.60 7.64 18.68
N LYS A 234 5.60 7.75 20.01
CA LYS A 234 4.41 8.06 20.84
C LYS A 234 4.44 9.43 21.52
N SER A 235 5.43 10.25 21.19
CA SER A 235 5.55 11.61 21.73
C SER A 235 4.37 12.48 21.28
N ASP A 236 4.00 13.47 22.10
CA ASP A 236 2.90 14.42 21.81
C ASP A 236 3.13 15.24 20.52
N TYR A 237 4.39 15.41 20.13
CA TYR A 237 4.81 15.98 18.87
C TYR A 237 6.05 15.25 18.35
N LEU A 238 6.18 15.21 17.02
CA LEU A 238 7.34 14.66 16.33
C LEU A 238 8.06 15.81 15.62
N VAL A 239 9.39 15.81 15.68
CA VAL A 239 10.22 16.82 15.03
C VAL A 239 10.91 16.17 13.85
N PHE A 240 10.74 16.77 12.66
CA PHE A 240 11.40 16.34 11.44
C PHE A 240 12.37 17.43 11.01
N THR A 241 13.63 17.04 10.79
CA THR A 241 14.65 17.93 10.23
C THR A 241 14.82 17.60 8.75
N GLU A 242 14.74 18.60 7.87
CA GLU A 242 14.99 18.44 6.43
C GLU A 242 15.97 19.50 5.94
N ASP A 243 16.75 19.13 4.93
CA ASP A 243 17.68 20.05 4.27
C ASP A 243 16.91 21.05 3.40
N ARG A 244 17.44 22.27 3.22
CA ARG A 244 16.82 23.33 2.40
C ARG A 244 16.56 22.94 0.93
N THR A 245 17.23 21.92 0.41
CA THR A 245 16.96 21.31 -0.90
C THR A 245 15.67 20.51 -0.95
N LEU A 246 15.06 20.24 0.21
CA LEU A 246 13.83 19.49 0.41
C LEU A 246 12.82 20.33 1.21
N PRO A 247 12.39 21.48 0.66
CA PRO A 247 11.45 22.35 1.36
C PRO A 247 10.15 21.60 1.66
N ILE A 248 9.51 21.95 2.78
CA ILE A 248 8.18 21.46 3.12
C ILE A 248 7.19 22.09 2.13
N ARG A 249 6.57 21.27 1.29
CA ARG A 249 5.64 21.70 0.23
C ARG A 249 4.18 21.31 0.51
N MET A 250 3.97 20.49 1.53
CA MET A 250 2.68 19.89 1.90
C MET A 250 2.51 19.96 3.44
N LEU A 251 1.35 20.40 3.91
CA LEU A 251 1.06 20.63 5.34
C LEU A 251 -0.15 19.83 5.85
N ASP A 252 -0.84 19.15 4.93
CA ASP A 252 -2.10 18.46 5.15
C ASP A 252 -1.96 16.92 5.25
N ALA A 253 -0.76 16.39 5.03
CA ALA A 253 -0.43 14.98 5.16
C ALA A 253 1.06 14.80 5.49
N LEU A 254 1.47 13.61 5.98
CA LEU A 254 2.87 13.30 6.19
C LEU A 254 3.54 12.89 4.86
N PRO A 255 4.66 13.50 4.46
CA PRO A 255 5.46 13.02 3.35
C PRO A 255 5.95 11.59 3.58
N LEU A 256 5.90 10.76 2.54
CA LEU A 256 6.42 9.39 2.52
C LEU A 256 7.86 9.32 3.03
N ARG A 257 8.67 10.31 2.65
CA ARG A 257 10.07 10.42 3.06
C ARG A 257 10.24 10.41 4.58
N TRP A 258 9.35 11.09 5.31
CA TRP A 258 9.44 11.21 6.76
C TRP A 258 9.14 9.88 7.46
N VAL A 259 8.14 9.13 6.97
CA VAL A 259 7.78 7.84 7.57
C VAL A 259 8.72 6.69 7.20
N GLN A 260 9.53 6.87 6.15
CA GLN A 260 10.53 5.90 5.70
C GLN A 260 11.84 5.97 6.46
N LYS A 261 12.10 7.08 7.15
CA LYS A 261 13.32 7.28 7.94
C LYS A 261 13.01 7.18 9.43
N PRO A 262 13.97 6.77 10.27
CA PRO A 262 13.83 6.97 11.70
C PRO A 262 13.76 8.47 12.04
N LEU A 263 13.21 8.80 13.21
CA LEU A 263 13.35 10.16 13.73
C LEU A 263 14.81 10.37 14.11
N ASP A 264 15.49 11.20 13.34
CA ASP A 264 16.86 11.58 13.61
C ASP A 264 16.88 12.73 14.63
N ASN A 265 17.80 12.65 15.58
CA ASN A 265 18.05 13.72 16.55
C ASN A 265 19.20 14.64 16.11
N GLU A 266 19.75 14.40 14.91
CA GLU A 266 20.91 15.10 14.38
C GLU A 266 20.59 15.62 12.98
N PHE A 267 21.00 16.86 12.71
CA PHE A 267 20.89 17.48 11.39
C PHE A 267 22.29 17.77 10.85
N ILE A 268 22.63 17.16 9.72
CA ILE A 268 23.94 17.27 9.09
C ILE A 268 23.77 17.91 7.71
N GLY A 269 24.49 19.00 7.50
CA GLY A 269 24.40 19.81 6.30
C GLY A 269 25.74 20.17 5.69
N LYS A 270 25.73 20.56 4.41
CA LYS A 270 26.91 21.13 3.74
C LYS A 270 26.62 22.58 3.37
N ALA A 271 27.44 23.48 3.90
CA ALA A 271 27.38 24.91 3.61
C ALA A 271 28.64 25.34 2.85
N LYS A 272 28.51 26.31 1.95
CA LYS A 272 29.64 27.01 1.32
C LYS A 272 30.17 28.11 2.25
N LYS A 273 31.42 28.54 2.01
CA LYS A 273 32.00 29.68 2.72
C LYS A 273 31.09 30.91 2.53
N ASN A 274 30.74 31.58 3.63
CA ASN A 274 29.81 32.71 3.69
C ASN A 274 28.34 32.38 3.34
N GLU A 275 27.94 31.11 3.33
CA GLU A 275 26.54 30.71 3.25
C GLU A 275 25.89 30.76 4.64
N TYR A 276 24.73 31.41 4.74
CA TYR A 276 23.85 31.27 5.90
C TYR A 276 23.10 29.95 5.77
N TYR A 277 23.57 28.93 6.47
CA TYR A 277 22.97 27.61 6.48
C TYR A 277 22.00 27.54 7.66
N ALA A 278 20.71 27.55 7.36
CA ALA A 278 19.59 27.44 8.29
C ALA A 278 18.64 26.34 7.81
#